data_AF-A0A0A2AC63-F1
#
_entry.id   AF-A0A0A2AC63-F1
#
_cell.length_a   1.000
_cell.length_b   1.000
_cell.length_c   1.000
_cell.angle_alpha   90.00
_cell.angle_beta   90.00
_cell.angle_gamma   90.00
#
_symmetry.space_group_name_H-M   'P 1'
#
loop_
_entity.id
_entity.type
_entity.pdbx_description
1 polymer ?
#
loop_
_entity_poly.entity_id
_entity_poly.type
_entity_poly.pdbx_seq_one_letter_code
_entity_poly.pdbx_strand_id
1 'polypeptide(L)' 'MPDFKAKKPIIHVSIVKDKNDTYKTDWDVQSCESFTKEFGKWSKCNPGLELPA' A
#
# COMPACT_ATOMS: atom_id res chain seq x y z
N MET A 1 4.19 -17.82 -6.89
CA MET A 1 3.50 -16.79 -6.09
C MET A 1 4.58 -16.00 -5.35
N PRO A 2 4.65 -14.66 -5.47
CA PRO A 2 5.66 -13.91 -4.73
C PRO A 2 5.32 -13.98 -3.23
N ASP A 3 6.20 -14.58 -2.43
CA ASP A 3 6.14 -14.54 -0.96
C ASP A 3 6.96 -13.33 -0.49
N PHE A 4 6.29 -12.19 -0.34
CA PHE A 4 6.91 -10.96 0.13
C PHE A 4 6.43 -10.65 1.54
N LYS A 5 7.37 -10.66 2.49
CA LYS A 5 7.11 -10.24 3.87
C LYS A 5 7.53 -8.79 4.06
N ALA A 6 6.56 -7.93 4.36
CA ALA A 6 6.81 -6.53 4.71
C ALA A 6 7.65 -6.43 6.00
N LYS A 7 8.65 -5.56 6.00
CA LYS A 7 9.52 -5.30 7.15
C LYS A 7 8.96 -4.13 7.94
N LYS A 8 8.61 -4.39 9.20
CA LYS A 8 8.11 -3.39 10.17
C LYS A 8 7.08 -2.41 9.58
N PRO A 9 5.92 -2.89 9.10
CA PRO A 9 4.87 -2.01 8.64
C PRO A 9 4.23 -1.27 9.83
N ILE A 10 3.98 0.02 9.66
CA ILE A 10 3.12 0.82 10.53
C ILE A 10 1.78 0.96 9.80
N ILE A 11 0.76 0.30 10.34
CA ILE A 11 -0.59 0.28 9.79
C ILE A 11 -1.46 1.16 10.67
N HIS A 12 -2.15 2.10 10.06
CA HIS A 12 -3.18 2.88 10.70
C HIS A 12 -4.54 2.25 10.41
N VAL A 13 -5.36 2.10 11.45
CA VAL A 13 -6.67 1.47 11.37
C VAL A 13 -7.68 2.40 12.02
N SER A 14 -8.74 2.71 11.29
CA SER A 14 -9.84 3.55 11.73
C SER A 14 -11.16 2.79 11.61
N ILE A 15 -11.95 2.80 12.68
CA ILE A 15 -13.30 2.26 12.65
C ILE A 15 -14.24 3.42 12.37
N VAL A 16 -14.83 3.42 11.18
CA VAL A 16 -15.73 4.47 10.72
C VAL A 16 -17.16 3.98 10.80
N LYS A 17 -18.03 4.77 11.42
CA LYS A 17 -19.47 4.49 11.44
C LYS A 17 -20.10 5.10 10.19
N ASP A 18 -20.82 4.30 9.42
CA ASP A 18 -21.55 4.79 8.24
C ASP A 18 -22.93 5.36 8.60
N LYS A 19 -23.60 5.95 7.61
CA LYS A 19 -24.91 6.59 7.78
C LYS A 19 -26.04 5.60 8.11
N ASN A 20 -25.81 4.30 7.95
CA ASN A 20 -26.78 3.23 8.21
C ASN A 20 -26.48 2.53 9.55
N ASP A 21 -25.80 3.22 10.47
CA ASP A 21 -25.35 2.67 11.77
C ASP A 21 -24.47 1.41 11.65
N THR A 22 -23.86 1.17 10.49
CA THR A 22 -22.95 0.04 10.27
C THR A 22 -21.51 0.47 10.46
N TYR A 23 -20.71 -0.33 11.16
CA TYR A 23 -19.28 -0.08 11.34
C TYR A 23 -18.47 -0.63 10.16
N LYS A 24 -17.56 0.19 9.64
CA LYS A 24 -16.59 -0.17 8.61
C LYS A 24 -15.19 -0.01 9.16
N THR A 25 -14.29 -0.88 8.72
CA THR A 25 -12.87 -0.76 9.05
C THR A 25 -12.15 -0.21 7.83
N ASP A 26 -11.56 0.96 7.99
CA ASP A 26 -10.65 1.55 7.02
C ASP A 26 -9.22 1.38 7.54
N TRP A 27 -8.29 1.08 6.63
CA TRP A 27 -6.91 0.84 7.00
C TRP A 27 -5.96 1.30 5.90
N ASP A 28 -4.82 1.84 6.33
CA ASP A 28 -3.77 2.33 5.44
C ASP A 28 -2.38 1.97 5.99
N VAL A 29 -1.40 1.88 5.09
CA VAL A 29 0.02 1.66 5.47
C VAL A 29 0.70 3.02 5.50
N GLN A 30 0.93 3.56 6.71
CA GLN A 30 1.58 4.86 6.87
C GLN A 30 3.08 4.80 6.57
N SER A 31 3.75 3.72 7.00
CA SER A 31 5.16 3.50 6.67
C SER A 31 5.52 2.02 6.69
N CYS A 32 6.61 1.66 6.02
CA CYS A 32 7.13 0.31 5.97
C CYS A 32 8.60 0.36 5.60
N GLU A 33 9.48 -0.33 6.34
CA GLU A 33 10.92 -0.37 6.02
C GLU A 33 11.20 -1.08 4.68
N SER A 34 10.23 -1.82 4.15
CA SER A 34 10.35 -2.36 2.79
C SER A 34 10.11 -1.33 1.68
N PHE A 35 9.64 -0.13 2.00
CA PHE A 35 9.55 0.97 1.03
C PHE A 35 10.93 1.59 0.83
N THR A 36 11.64 1.09 -0.16
CA THR A 36 12.90 1.67 -0.63
C THR A 36 12.64 2.65 -1.76
N LYS A 37 13.33 3.81 -1.73
CA LYS A 37 13.35 4.74 -2.85
C LYS A 37 14.18 4.15 -3.98
N GLU A 38 13.53 3.37 -4.83
CA GLU A 38 14.14 2.73 -5.99
C GLU A 38 13.71 3.45 -7.27
N PHE A 39 14.67 4.03 -7.99
CA PHE A 39 14.41 4.62 -9.30
C PHE A 39 14.11 3.52 -10.33
N GLY A 40 13.10 3.76 -11.16
CA GLY A 40 12.73 2.83 -12.23
C GLY A 40 12.00 1.56 -11.77
N LYS A 41 11.56 1.47 -10.50
CA LYS A 41 10.74 0.35 -10.01
C LYS A 41 9.48 0.13 -10.86
N TRP A 42 8.83 1.22 -11.29
CA TRP A 42 7.69 1.16 -12.22
C TRP A 42 8.06 0.45 -13.52
N SER A 43 9.11 0.89 -14.21
CA SER A 43 9.55 0.30 -15.49
C SER A 43 10.02 -1.14 -15.34
N LYS A 44 10.59 -1.53 -14.19
CA LYS A 44 10.92 -2.93 -13.89
C LYS A 44 9.67 -3.80 -13.70
N CYS A 45 8.66 -3.28 -13.00
CA CYS A 45 7.40 -3.99 -12.78
C CYS A 45 6.49 -3.99 -14.02
N ASN A 46 6.66 -3.00 -14.90
CA ASN A 46 5.82 -2.76 -16.07
C ASN A 46 6.69 -2.53 -17.32
N PRO A 47 7.40 -3.54 -17.83
CA PRO A 47 8.27 -3.38 -18.99
C PRO A 47 7.47 -2.96 -20.23
N GLY A 48 7.90 -1.90 -20.91
CA GLY A 48 7.27 -1.41 -22.16
C GLY A 48 6.02 -0.55 -21.97
N LEU A 49 5.56 -0.34 -20.74
CA LEU A 49 4.50 0.62 -20.44
C LEU A 49 5.08 2.00 -20.16
N GLU A 50 4.40 3.05 -20.64
CA GLU A 50 4.77 4.42 -20.36
C GLU A 50 4.69 4.72 -18.85
N LEU A 51 5.48 5.70 -18.42
CA LEU A 51 5.40 6.17 -17.04
C LEU A 51 4.05 6.88 -16.82
N PRO A 52 3.37 6.67 -15.68
CA PRO A 52 2.21 7.45 -15.33
C PRO A 52 2.59 8.93 -15.22
N ALA A 53 1.69 9.80 -15.69
CA ALA A 53 1.85 11.25 -15.62
C ALA A 53 1.78 11.79 -14.18
#